data_AF-A0A968NQG8-F1
#
_entry.id   AF-A0A968NQG8-F1
#
_cell.length_a   1.000
_cell.length_b   1.000
_cell.length_c   1.000
_cell.angle_alpha   90.00
_cell.angle_beta   90.00
_cell.angle_gamma   90.00
#
_symmetry.space_group_name_H-M   'P 1'
#
loop_
_entity.id
_entity.type
_entity.pdbx_description
1 polymer ?
#
loop_
_entity_poly.entity_id
_entity_poly.type
_entity_poly.pdbx_seq_one_letter_code
_entity_poly.pdbx_strand_id
1 'polypeptide(L)'
;MIGAGLTAHTKALALQLCGFERIEYETELAIEAEITNPEFERYLKIFDRFGIPRRVEAAILSRIYPFEDFLRDGSPFKEYVQGTDSHRRSGMTKRDRSEGEFKLSLGMGKILHQSGGVTEWKAGGAKYARTALWHYTRMIIVTRRSKDIANFPEIVGALEKQFRKDGVSPWLNEELIAAVAELSKCTPEIASLRVHYEFQTSKGDRHVSATVGRFCRMLYFAECFIKHLSLNLPPASLN
;
A
#
# COMPACT_ATOMS: atom_id res chain seq x y z
N MET A 1 47.60 -20.43 8.26
CA MET A 1 46.18 -20.26 7.89
C MET A 1 45.98 -20.86 6.51
N ILE A 2 45.40 -22.07 6.44
CA ILE A 2 45.05 -22.69 5.16
C ILE A 2 43.68 -22.12 4.79
N GLY A 3 43.66 -21.14 3.88
CA GLY A 3 42.41 -20.75 3.24
C GLY A 3 41.90 -21.96 2.47
N ALA A 4 40.80 -22.55 2.90
CA ALA A 4 40.10 -23.55 2.10
C ALA A 4 39.71 -22.87 0.78
N GLY A 5 40.48 -23.11 -0.28
CA GLY A 5 40.29 -22.46 -1.58
C GLY A 5 38.89 -22.70 -2.13
N LEU A 6 38.52 -21.97 -3.19
CA LEU A 6 37.23 -22.13 -3.87
C LEU A 6 37.02 -23.58 -4.32
N THR A 7 36.24 -24.34 -3.53
CA THR A 7 35.91 -25.72 -3.82
C THR A 7 35.06 -25.81 -5.10
N ALA A 8 35.04 -26.96 -5.75
CA ALA A 8 34.16 -27.19 -6.90
C ALA A 8 32.68 -26.93 -6.54
N HIS A 9 32.28 -27.26 -5.32
CA HIS A 9 30.93 -26.99 -4.81
C HIS A 9 30.64 -25.49 -4.70
N THR A 10 31.56 -24.70 -4.12
CA THR A 10 31.41 -23.24 -4.02
C THR A 10 31.31 -22.59 -5.40
N LYS A 11 32.09 -23.06 -6.38
CA LYS A 11 32.01 -22.58 -7.77
C LYS A 11 30.66 -22.90 -8.42
N ALA A 12 30.13 -24.10 -8.19
CA ALA A 12 28.82 -24.50 -8.71
C ALA A 12 27.68 -23.63 -8.14
N LEU A 13 27.70 -23.35 -6.83
CA LEU A 13 26.73 -22.46 -6.20
C LEU A 13 26.82 -21.02 -6.73
N ALA A 14 28.05 -20.51 -6.92
CA ALA A 14 28.25 -19.17 -7.49
C ALA A 14 27.67 -19.08 -8.92
N LEU A 15 27.88 -20.09 -9.76
CA LEU A 15 27.30 -20.15 -11.11
C LEU A 15 25.76 -20.18 -11.08
N GLN A 16 25.16 -20.91 -10.13
CA GLN A 16 23.71 -20.92 -9.96
C GLN A 16 23.16 -19.55 -9.57
N LEU A 17 23.83 -18.86 -8.64
CA LEU A 17 23.46 -17.50 -8.24
C LEU A 17 23.49 -16.53 -9.41
N CYS A 18 24.58 -16.53 -10.20
CA CYS A 18 24.65 -15.71 -11.41
C CYS A 18 23.55 -16.05 -12.43
N GLY A 19 23.14 -17.32 -12.50
CA GLY A 19 22.01 -17.75 -13.33
C GLY A 19 20.68 -17.16 -12.85
N PHE A 20 20.42 -17.17 -11.54
CA PHE A 20 19.21 -16.56 -10.98
C PHE A 20 19.17 -15.04 -11.15
N GLU A 21 20.30 -14.35 -10.96
CA GLU A 21 20.41 -12.91 -11.19
C GLU A 21 20.08 -12.53 -12.63
N ARG A 22 20.52 -13.34 -13.61
CA ARG A 22 20.18 -13.12 -15.02
C ARG A 22 18.68 -13.26 -15.27
N ILE A 23 18.06 -14.32 -14.74
CA ILE A 23 16.61 -14.56 -14.89
C ILE A 23 15.82 -13.41 -14.25
N GLU A 24 16.24 -12.95 -13.07
CA GLU A 24 15.63 -11.83 -12.37
C GLU A 24 15.70 -10.56 -13.22
N TYR A 25 16.88 -10.23 -13.76
CA TYR A 25 17.05 -9.06 -14.63
C TYR A 25 16.19 -9.13 -15.90
N GLU A 26 16.17 -10.28 -16.59
CA GLU A 26 15.33 -10.47 -17.78
C GLU A 26 13.83 -10.33 -17.44
N THR A 27 13.42 -10.81 -16.27
CA THR A 27 12.05 -10.67 -15.78
C THR A 27 11.71 -9.21 -15.48
N GLU A 28 12.64 -8.46 -14.89
CA GLU A 28 12.44 -7.02 -14.64
C GLU A 28 12.24 -6.23 -15.93
N LEU A 29 13.05 -6.50 -16.95
CA LEU A 29 12.89 -5.85 -18.26
C LEU A 29 11.53 -6.17 -18.89
N ALA A 30 11.08 -7.42 -18.79
CA ALA A 30 9.77 -7.82 -19.29
C ALA A 30 8.62 -7.11 -18.55
N ILE A 31 8.72 -7.01 -17.21
CA ILE A 31 7.74 -6.27 -16.40
C ILE A 31 7.72 -4.79 -16.78
N GLU A 32 8.88 -4.17 -16.98
CA GLU A 32 8.97 -2.75 -17.33
C GLU A 32 8.36 -2.46 -18.71
N ALA A 33 8.59 -3.34 -19.68
CA ALA A 33 7.95 -3.25 -20.99
C ALA A 33 6.42 -3.33 -20.89
N GLU A 34 5.90 -4.26 -20.09
CA GLU A 34 4.45 -4.47 -19.95
C GLU A 34 3.75 -3.32 -19.21
N ILE A 35 4.37 -2.83 -18.12
CA ILE A 35 3.81 -1.74 -17.32
C ILE A 35 3.73 -0.42 -18.10
N THR A 36 4.59 -0.23 -19.11
CA THR A 36 4.61 0.98 -19.93
C THR A 36 3.45 1.06 -20.93
N ASN A 37 2.56 0.06 -20.94
CA ASN A 37 1.35 0.10 -21.76
C ASN A 37 0.47 1.31 -21.37
N PRO A 38 -0.01 2.12 -22.35
CA PRO A 38 -0.82 3.31 -22.08
C PRO A 38 -2.08 3.07 -21.23
N GLU A 39 -2.64 1.86 -21.26
CA GLU A 39 -3.81 1.51 -20.44
C GLU A 39 -3.52 1.62 -18.92
N PHE A 40 -2.25 1.49 -18.52
CA PHE A 40 -1.83 1.58 -17.13
C PHE A 40 -1.39 2.98 -16.70
N GLU A 41 -1.29 3.95 -17.62
CA GLU A 41 -0.76 5.29 -17.35
C GLU A 41 -1.48 5.97 -16.17
N ARG A 42 -2.80 5.76 -16.08
CA ARG A 42 -3.61 6.26 -14.98
C ARG A 42 -3.17 5.73 -13.62
N TYR A 43 -2.93 4.42 -13.51
CA TYR A 43 -2.49 3.79 -12.27
C TYR A 43 -1.08 4.25 -11.90
N LEU A 44 -0.20 4.36 -12.89
CA LEU A 44 1.19 4.81 -12.69
C LEU A 44 1.26 6.24 -12.15
N LYS A 45 0.45 7.16 -12.67
CA LYS A 45 0.34 8.53 -12.11
C LYS A 45 -0.07 8.54 -10.63
N ILE A 46 -0.90 7.59 -10.20
CA ILE A 46 -1.24 7.44 -8.79
C ILE A 46 -0.07 6.83 -8.02
N PHE A 47 0.55 5.77 -8.54
CA PHE A 47 1.66 5.10 -7.89
C PHE A 47 2.88 6.01 -7.68
N ASP A 48 3.15 6.91 -8.62
CA ASP A 48 4.19 7.94 -8.51
C ASP A 48 3.99 8.84 -7.28
N ARG A 49 2.74 9.23 -6.98
CA ARG A 49 2.41 10.01 -5.78
C ARG A 49 2.75 9.26 -4.49
N PHE A 50 2.67 7.93 -4.50
CA PHE A 50 3.04 7.10 -3.36
C PHE A 50 4.51 6.66 -3.38
N GLY A 51 5.29 7.02 -4.41
CA GLY A 51 6.68 6.61 -4.57
C GLY A 51 6.86 5.10 -4.58
N ILE A 52 5.96 4.38 -5.27
CA ILE A 52 5.96 2.92 -5.33
C ILE A 52 7.04 2.47 -6.32
N PRO A 53 7.96 1.57 -5.94
CA PRO A 53 8.95 1.02 -6.87
C PRO A 53 8.30 0.12 -7.93
N ARG A 54 8.87 0.06 -9.14
CA ARG A 54 8.36 -0.72 -10.29
C ARG A 54 7.91 -2.15 -9.97
N ARG A 55 8.71 -2.91 -9.23
CA ARG A 55 8.34 -4.30 -8.83
C ARG A 55 7.05 -4.35 -8.00
N VAL A 56 6.86 -3.35 -7.13
CA VAL A 56 5.67 -3.26 -6.28
C VAL A 56 4.49 -2.75 -7.07
N GLU A 57 4.70 -1.81 -8.01
CA GLU A 57 3.68 -1.38 -8.97
C GLU A 57 3.13 -2.56 -9.75
N ALA A 58 4.01 -3.39 -10.33
CA ALA A 58 3.65 -4.63 -11.03
C ALA A 58 2.77 -5.54 -10.17
N ALA A 59 3.21 -5.78 -8.93
CA ALA A 59 2.52 -6.66 -8.00
C ALA A 59 1.13 -6.14 -7.63
N ILE A 60 1.00 -4.83 -7.40
CA ILE A 60 -0.28 -4.18 -7.10
C ILE A 60 -1.17 -4.21 -8.34
N LEU A 61 -0.68 -3.74 -9.48
CA LEU A 61 -1.41 -3.63 -10.75
C LEU A 61 -1.99 -4.99 -11.18
N SER A 62 -1.21 -6.07 -11.08
CA SER A 62 -1.66 -7.44 -11.37
C SER A 62 -2.86 -7.93 -10.55
N ARG A 63 -3.17 -7.23 -9.44
CA ARG A 63 -4.29 -7.57 -8.55
C ARG A 63 -5.46 -6.61 -8.64
N ILE A 64 -5.23 -5.40 -9.16
CA ILE A 64 -6.25 -4.33 -9.14
C ILE A 64 -6.73 -3.91 -10.52
N TYR A 65 -6.12 -4.43 -11.59
CA TYR A 65 -6.55 -4.19 -12.95
C TYR A 65 -7.51 -5.29 -13.43
N PRO A 66 -8.66 -4.94 -14.06
CA PRO A 66 -9.24 -3.60 -14.15
C PRO A 66 -9.84 -3.15 -12.80
N PHE A 67 -9.83 -1.84 -12.51
CA PHE A 67 -10.32 -1.33 -11.22
C PHE A 67 -11.85 -1.42 -11.12
N GLU A 68 -12.51 -1.48 -12.26
CA GLU A 68 -13.94 -1.68 -12.46
C GLU A 68 -14.46 -2.92 -11.72
N ASP A 69 -13.63 -3.96 -11.56
CA ASP A 69 -14.01 -5.20 -10.88
C ASP A 69 -14.36 -5.00 -9.40
N PHE A 70 -13.88 -3.91 -8.76
CA PHE A 70 -14.22 -3.59 -7.37
C PHE A 70 -15.48 -2.73 -7.25
N LEU A 71 -16.02 -2.22 -8.36
CA LEU A 71 -17.15 -1.30 -8.38
C LEU A 71 -18.43 -2.04 -8.71
N ARG A 72 -19.57 -1.54 -8.21
CA ARG A 72 -20.88 -1.99 -8.68
C ARG A 72 -21.53 -0.85 -9.45
N ASP A 73 -21.92 -1.12 -10.69
CA ASP A 73 -22.49 -0.12 -11.59
C ASP A 73 -21.59 1.13 -11.72
N GLY A 74 -20.28 0.92 -11.74
CA GLY A 74 -19.28 1.99 -11.85
C GLY A 74 -19.04 2.81 -10.58
N SER A 75 -19.69 2.48 -9.46
CA SER A 75 -19.57 3.20 -8.18
C SER A 75 -19.16 2.30 -7.01
N PRO A 76 -18.50 2.86 -5.97
CA PRO A 76 -18.22 2.13 -4.73
C PRO A 76 -19.48 1.58 -4.05
N PHE A 77 -19.51 0.28 -3.78
CA PHE A 77 -20.63 -0.40 -3.14
C PHE A 77 -20.49 -0.45 -1.61
N LYS A 78 -21.57 -0.02 -0.93
CA LYS A 78 -21.67 0.03 0.54
C LYS A 78 -22.92 -0.73 0.97
N GLU A 79 -22.75 -1.65 1.90
CA GLU A 79 -23.83 -2.46 2.46
C GLU A 79 -24.05 -2.08 3.92
N TYR A 80 -25.31 -1.99 4.36
CA TYR A 80 -25.68 -1.82 5.76
C TYR A 80 -26.24 -3.13 6.27
N VAL A 81 -25.53 -3.77 7.20
CA VAL A 81 -25.90 -5.07 7.76
C VAL A 81 -26.34 -4.88 9.20
N GLN A 82 -27.48 -5.46 9.58
CA GLN A 82 -27.92 -5.49 10.97
C GLN A 82 -27.00 -6.43 11.76
N GLY A 83 -26.34 -5.89 12.79
CA GLY A 83 -25.50 -6.68 13.68
C GLY A 83 -26.31 -7.23 14.83
N THR A 84 -26.23 -8.53 15.10
CA THR A 84 -26.91 -9.18 16.23
C THR A 84 -26.48 -8.60 17.58
N ASP A 85 -25.22 -8.14 17.70
CA ASP A 85 -24.63 -7.54 18.92
C ASP A 85 -24.24 -6.05 18.75
N SER A 86 -24.95 -5.32 17.88
CA SER A 86 -24.62 -3.91 17.62
C SER A 86 -25.02 -3.00 18.80
N HIS A 87 -24.05 -2.48 19.56
CA HIS A 87 -24.27 -1.41 20.54
C HIS A 87 -24.60 -0.03 19.93
N ARG A 88 -24.63 0.11 18.59
CA ARG A 88 -25.01 1.37 17.93
C ARG A 88 -26.52 1.56 17.99
N ARG A 89 -26.96 2.80 18.20
CA ARG A 89 -28.37 3.21 18.30
C ARG A 89 -29.23 2.76 17.10
N SER A 90 -28.64 2.58 15.91
CA SER A 90 -29.34 2.10 14.71
C SER A 90 -29.35 0.58 14.51
N GLY A 91 -28.58 -0.19 15.29
CA GLY A 91 -28.40 -1.64 15.05
C GLY A 91 -27.62 -1.99 13.77
N MET A 92 -27.31 -1.00 12.92
CA MET A 92 -26.73 -1.22 11.59
C MET A 92 -25.23 -0.93 11.57
N THR A 93 -24.48 -1.86 10.98
CA THR A 93 -23.05 -1.73 10.70
C THR A 93 -22.85 -1.52 9.20
N LYS A 94 -22.29 -0.36 8.84
CA LYS A 94 -21.84 -0.05 7.48
C LYS A 94 -20.63 -0.92 7.12
N ARG A 95 -20.67 -1.57 5.95
CA ARG A 95 -19.59 -2.36 5.36
C ARG A 95 -19.28 -1.81 3.97
N ASP A 96 -18.08 -1.27 3.82
CA ASP A 96 -17.55 -0.82 2.53
C ASP A 96 -17.05 -2.06 1.75
N ARG A 97 -17.91 -2.64 0.90
CA ARG A 97 -17.66 -3.93 0.22
C ARG A 97 -16.58 -3.81 -0.84
N SER A 98 -16.66 -2.78 -1.69
CA SER A 98 -15.65 -2.49 -2.71
C SER A 98 -14.26 -2.27 -2.12
N GLU A 99 -14.16 -1.45 -1.05
CA GLU A 99 -12.89 -1.24 -0.35
C GLU A 99 -12.37 -2.55 0.27
N GLY A 100 -13.29 -3.38 0.80
CA GLY A 100 -12.97 -4.69 1.37
C GLY A 100 -12.42 -5.68 0.35
N GLU A 101 -13.05 -5.77 -0.83
CA GLU A 101 -12.64 -6.60 -1.96
C GLU A 101 -11.29 -6.14 -2.53
N PHE A 102 -11.11 -4.83 -2.70
CA PHE A 102 -9.82 -4.23 -3.09
C PHE A 102 -8.70 -4.56 -2.10
N LYS A 103 -8.96 -4.41 -0.80
CA LYS A 103 -7.98 -4.81 0.23
C LYS A 103 -7.71 -6.31 0.20
N LEU A 104 -8.73 -7.13 -0.05
CA LEU A 104 -8.58 -8.57 -0.14
C LEU A 104 -7.74 -8.97 -1.35
N SER A 105 -7.91 -8.34 -2.52
CA SER A 105 -7.11 -8.65 -3.72
C SER A 105 -5.62 -8.39 -3.51
N LEU A 106 -5.28 -7.35 -2.74
CA LEU A 106 -3.93 -6.99 -2.31
C LEU A 106 -3.40 -7.79 -1.12
N GLY A 107 -4.17 -8.77 -0.64
CA GLY A 107 -3.77 -9.63 0.48
C GLY A 107 -3.94 -8.99 1.86
N MET A 108 -4.55 -7.81 1.97
CA MET A 108 -4.74 -7.08 3.23
C MET A 108 -6.12 -7.30 3.86
N GLY A 109 -6.99 -8.09 3.21
CA GLY A 109 -8.26 -8.54 3.76
C GLY A 109 -8.12 -9.75 4.69
N LYS A 110 -9.17 -10.00 5.49
CA LYS A 110 -9.30 -11.23 6.28
C LYS A 110 -10.41 -12.09 5.72
N ILE A 111 -10.20 -13.40 5.72
CA ILE A 111 -11.20 -14.41 5.38
C ILE A 111 -11.47 -15.26 6.62
N LEU A 112 -12.72 -15.69 6.76
CA LEU A 112 -13.10 -16.65 7.78
C LEU A 112 -12.63 -18.04 7.32
N HIS A 113 -11.72 -18.63 8.08
CA HIS A 113 -11.27 -19.98 7.84
C HIS A 113 -11.98 -20.90 8.84
N GLN A 114 -12.81 -21.81 8.33
CA GLN A 114 -13.48 -22.83 9.12
C GLN A 114 -12.90 -24.18 8.73
N SER A 115 -12.28 -24.86 9.68
CA SER A 115 -11.80 -26.22 9.51
C SER A 115 -12.10 -27.01 10.78
N GLY A 116 -12.89 -28.07 10.64
CA GLY A 116 -13.48 -28.77 11.79
C GLY A 116 -14.35 -27.84 12.64
N GLY A 117 -14.17 -27.87 13.96
CA GLY A 117 -14.87 -27.02 14.93
C GLY A 117 -14.21 -25.66 15.21
N VAL A 118 -13.09 -25.33 14.55
CA VAL A 118 -12.37 -24.06 14.77
C VAL A 118 -12.75 -23.06 13.70
N THR A 119 -13.19 -21.88 14.14
CA THR A 119 -13.46 -20.72 13.30
C THR A 119 -12.44 -19.63 13.62
N GLU A 120 -11.60 -19.29 12.67
CA GLU A 120 -10.56 -18.27 12.85
C GLU A 120 -10.50 -17.28 11.68
N TRP A 121 -10.13 -16.03 11.96
CA TRP A 121 -9.93 -15.02 10.92
C TRP A 121 -8.47 -15.02 10.46
N LYS A 122 -8.23 -15.48 9.24
CA LYS A 122 -6.89 -15.53 8.63
C LYS A 122 -6.75 -14.46 7.55
N ALA A 123 -5.51 -14.04 7.30
CA ALA A 123 -5.22 -13.08 6.24
C ALA A 123 -5.45 -13.74 4.87
N GLY A 124 -6.42 -13.25 4.10
CA GLY A 124 -6.78 -13.77 2.78
C GLY A 124 -6.10 -13.03 1.63
N GLY A 125 -6.31 -13.50 0.40
CA GLY A 125 -5.81 -12.85 -0.82
C GLY A 125 -4.39 -13.22 -1.24
N ALA A 126 -3.83 -12.44 -2.16
CA ALA A 126 -2.53 -12.72 -2.78
C ALA A 126 -1.36 -12.49 -1.81
N LYS A 127 -0.67 -13.57 -1.43
CA LYS A 127 0.49 -13.51 -0.51
C LYS A 127 1.64 -12.67 -1.07
N TYR A 128 1.93 -12.77 -2.38
CA TYR A 128 3.03 -12.03 -3.01
C TYR A 128 2.78 -10.51 -2.99
N ALA A 129 1.54 -10.07 -3.28
CA ALA A 129 1.17 -8.66 -3.22
C ALA A 129 1.28 -8.11 -1.79
N ARG A 130 0.84 -8.88 -0.78
CA ARG A 130 1.02 -8.53 0.63
C ARG A 130 2.51 -8.36 0.98
N THR A 131 3.36 -9.31 0.56
CA THR A 131 4.81 -9.24 0.79
C THR A 131 5.42 -8.01 0.12
N ALA A 132 5.05 -7.71 -1.13
CA ALA A 132 5.50 -6.52 -1.85
C ALA A 132 5.13 -5.22 -1.10
N LEU A 133 3.88 -5.12 -0.60
CA LEU A 133 3.40 -3.99 0.18
C LEU A 133 4.14 -3.84 1.52
N TRP A 134 4.47 -4.96 2.17
CA TRP A 134 5.27 -4.96 3.40
C TRP A 134 6.69 -4.45 3.14
N HIS A 135 7.34 -4.91 2.07
CA HIS A 135 8.65 -4.41 1.67
C HIS A 135 8.61 -2.92 1.33
N TYR A 136 7.64 -2.47 0.52
CA TYR A 136 7.43 -1.06 0.23
C TYR A 136 7.30 -0.23 1.51
N THR A 137 6.43 -0.65 2.43
CA THR A 137 6.21 0.08 3.69
C THR A 137 7.50 0.15 4.49
N ARG A 138 8.20 -0.98 4.65
CA ARG A 138 9.47 -1.00 5.39
C ARG A 138 10.54 -0.14 4.72
N MET A 139 10.63 -0.11 3.39
CA MET A 139 11.72 0.56 2.65
C MET A 139 11.48 2.04 2.33
N ILE A 140 10.22 2.46 2.18
CA ILE A 140 9.87 3.82 1.76
C ILE A 140 9.26 4.61 2.93
N ILE A 141 8.40 3.97 3.72
CA ILE A 141 7.70 4.61 4.82
C ILE A 141 8.53 4.55 6.10
N VAL A 142 8.99 3.36 6.49
CA VAL A 142 9.74 3.17 7.75
C VAL A 142 11.22 3.51 7.59
N THR A 143 11.86 3.04 6.53
CA THR A 143 13.28 3.31 6.30
C THR A 143 13.44 4.79 5.98
N ARG A 144 13.95 5.50 6.97
CA ARG A 144 14.27 6.92 6.94
C ARG A 144 15.44 7.09 5.97
N ARG A 145 15.15 7.20 4.67
CA ARG A 145 16.20 7.44 3.65
C ARG A 145 16.99 8.72 3.90
N SER A 146 16.47 9.62 4.72
CA SER A 146 17.24 10.77 5.16
C SER A 146 18.11 10.37 6.35
N LYS A 147 19.41 10.17 6.08
CA LYS A 147 20.45 10.36 7.10
C LYS A 147 20.41 11.77 7.70
N ASP A 148 19.67 12.70 7.08
CA ASP A 148 19.57 14.12 7.42
C ASP A 148 18.49 14.42 8.48
N ILE A 149 17.62 13.46 8.81
CA ILE A 149 16.65 13.61 9.93
C ILE A 149 16.97 12.58 11.01
N ALA A 150 18.12 12.77 11.66
CA ALA A 150 18.31 12.22 12.98
C ALA A 150 17.13 12.68 13.85
N ASN A 151 16.42 11.74 14.49
CA ASN A 151 15.29 11.99 15.38
C ASN A 151 13.94 12.37 14.74
N PHE A 152 13.61 11.79 13.58
CA PHE A 152 12.27 11.95 12.97
C PHE A 152 11.07 11.86 13.94
N PRO A 153 11.00 10.92 14.91
CA PRO A 153 9.89 10.84 15.87
C PRO A 153 9.78 12.06 16.78
N GLU A 154 10.91 12.61 17.21
CA GLU A 154 10.93 13.79 18.09
C GLU A 154 10.44 15.02 17.33
N ILE A 155 10.89 15.17 16.07
CA ILE A 155 10.48 16.28 15.20
C ILE A 155 8.99 16.16 14.86
N VAL A 156 8.52 14.98 14.45
CA VAL A 156 7.10 14.75 14.18
C VAL A 156 6.26 14.99 15.44
N GLY A 157 6.74 14.60 16.62
CA GLY A 157 6.08 14.87 17.90
C GLY A 157 6.05 16.37 18.24
N ALA A 158 7.08 17.14 17.89
CA ALA A 158 7.09 18.59 18.06
C ALA A 158 6.13 19.29 17.08
N LEU A 159 6.13 18.87 15.81
CA LEU A 159 5.22 19.37 14.79
C LEU A 159 3.76 19.04 15.12
N GLU A 160 3.47 17.85 15.65
CA GLU A 160 2.11 17.50 16.07
C GLU A 160 1.61 18.41 17.18
N LYS A 161 2.46 18.75 18.16
CA LYS A 161 2.11 19.73 19.21
C LYS A 161 1.85 21.11 18.64
N GLN A 162 2.63 21.54 17.65
CA GLN A 162 2.48 22.84 17.00
C GLN A 162 1.19 22.94 16.18
N PHE A 163 0.90 21.92 15.38
CA PHE A 163 -0.25 21.91 14.46
C PHE A 163 -1.47 21.21 15.05
N ARG A 164 -1.49 20.92 16.35
CA ARG A 164 -2.54 20.11 16.98
C ARG A 164 -3.93 20.70 16.73
N LYS A 165 -4.83 19.88 16.18
CA LYS A 165 -6.25 20.22 15.98
C LYS A 165 -7.12 19.26 16.76
N ASP A 166 -7.95 19.80 17.66
CA ASP A 166 -8.82 18.99 18.49
C ASP A 166 -9.81 18.17 17.65
N GLY A 167 -9.95 16.88 17.98
CA GLY A 167 -10.84 15.96 17.28
C GLY A 167 -10.32 15.44 15.92
N VAL A 168 -9.15 15.89 15.45
CA VAL A 168 -8.54 15.43 14.19
C VAL A 168 -7.36 14.52 14.49
N SER A 169 -7.34 13.32 13.90
CA SER A 169 -6.18 12.43 14.02
C SER A 169 -4.95 13.04 13.33
N PRO A 170 -3.72 12.87 13.88
CA PRO A 170 -2.52 13.50 13.31
C PRO A 170 -2.29 13.20 11.82
N TRP A 171 -2.55 11.96 11.38
CA TRP A 171 -2.42 11.55 9.97
C TRP A 171 -3.56 11.99 9.05
N LEU A 172 -4.51 12.80 9.56
CA LEU A 172 -5.54 13.52 8.80
C LEU A 172 -5.33 15.04 8.86
N ASN A 173 -4.31 15.50 9.58
CA ASN A 173 -4.03 16.92 9.71
C ASN A 173 -3.17 17.40 8.53
N GLU A 174 -3.77 18.15 7.61
CA GLU A 174 -3.13 18.61 6.39
C GLU A 174 -1.89 19.48 6.64
N GLU A 175 -1.92 20.34 7.66
CA GLU A 175 -0.78 21.21 8.01
C GLU A 175 0.41 20.39 8.52
N LEU A 176 0.15 19.41 9.40
CA LEU A 176 1.17 18.48 9.88
C LEU A 176 1.74 17.64 8.73
N ILE A 177 0.88 17.14 7.84
CA ILE A 177 1.30 16.35 6.68
C ILE A 177 2.18 17.19 5.75
N ALA A 178 1.78 18.44 5.45
CA ALA A 178 2.54 19.35 4.61
C ALA A 178 3.93 19.65 5.21
N ALA A 179 3.99 19.95 6.51
CA ALA A 179 5.25 20.21 7.21
C ALA A 179 6.18 18.98 7.19
N VAL A 180 5.62 17.77 7.41
CA VAL A 180 6.39 16.52 7.34
C VAL A 180 6.83 16.20 5.91
N ALA A 181 6.00 16.50 4.91
CA ALA A 181 6.32 16.32 3.49
C ALA A 181 7.49 17.21 3.06
N GLU A 182 7.47 18.49 3.44
CA GLU A 182 8.53 19.46 3.18
C GLU A 182 9.84 19.02 3.86
N LEU A 183 9.79 18.71 5.16
CA LEU A 183 10.95 18.22 5.92
C LEU A 183 11.55 16.95 5.31
N SER A 184 10.69 16.01 4.94
CA SER A 184 11.10 14.71 4.39
C SER A 184 11.44 14.73 2.91
N LYS A 185 11.21 15.86 2.22
CA LYS A 185 11.29 16.01 0.76
C LYS A 185 10.54 14.89 0.02
N CYS A 186 9.31 14.61 0.46
CA CYS A 186 8.47 13.59 -0.14
C CYS A 186 7.06 14.13 -0.44
N THR A 187 6.24 13.31 -1.08
CA THR A 187 4.85 13.68 -1.37
C THR A 187 3.99 13.71 -0.10
N PRO A 188 2.85 14.43 -0.11
CA PRO A 188 1.89 14.43 1.00
C PRO A 188 1.37 13.04 1.34
N GLU A 189 1.22 12.14 0.37
CA GLU A 189 0.76 10.77 0.58
C GLU A 189 1.77 9.94 1.38
N ILE A 190 3.05 10.03 1.02
CA ILE A 190 4.14 9.37 1.76
C ILE A 190 4.24 9.96 3.16
N ALA A 191 4.17 11.30 3.29
CA ALA A 191 4.22 11.98 4.58
C ALA A 191 3.05 11.56 5.49
N SER A 192 1.83 11.49 4.94
CA SER A 192 0.65 11.00 5.67
C SER A 192 0.83 9.57 6.18
N LEU A 193 1.43 8.68 5.38
CA LEU A 193 1.73 7.30 5.79
C LEU A 193 2.83 7.23 6.84
N ARG A 194 3.83 8.11 6.78
CA ARG A 194 4.88 8.23 7.82
C ARG A 194 4.29 8.73 9.13
N VAL A 195 3.47 9.77 9.11
CA VAL A 195 2.75 10.27 10.28
C VAL A 195 1.85 9.16 10.85
N HIS A 196 1.08 8.46 10.00
CA HIS A 196 0.27 7.33 10.44
C HIS A 196 1.10 6.23 11.08
N TYR A 197 2.26 5.91 10.50
CA TYR A 197 3.18 4.97 11.10
C TYR A 197 3.63 5.47 12.48
N GLU A 198 4.22 6.65 12.61
CA GLU A 198 4.75 7.11 13.91
C GLU A 198 3.70 7.19 15.04
N PHE A 199 2.44 7.52 14.73
CA PHE A 199 1.36 7.60 15.73
C PHE A 199 0.54 6.32 15.93
N GLN A 200 0.89 5.23 15.25
CA GLN A 200 0.17 3.97 15.42
C GLN A 200 0.53 3.30 16.76
N THR A 201 -0.48 2.84 17.50
CA THR A 201 -0.32 2.30 18.86
C THR A 201 0.06 0.82 18.89
N SER A 202 -0.15 0.10 17.78
CA SER A 202 0.19 -1.32 17.66
C SER A 202 1.70 -1.55 17.56
N LYS A 203 2.21 -2.64 18.17
CA LYS A 203 3.63 -3.00 18.16
C LYS A 203 3.97 -4.07 17.12
N GLY A 204 5.23 -4.12 16.68
CA GLY A 204 5.78 -5.16 15.79
C GLY A 204 5.13 -5.17 14.41
N ASP A 205 4.90 -6.35 13.84
CA ASP A 205 4.33 -6.48 12.47
C ASP A 205 2.90 -5.93 12.34
N ARG A 206 2.15 -5.81 13.44
CA ARG A 206 0.82 -5.18 13.43
C ARG A 206 0.91 -3.70 13.07
N HIS A 207 2.02 -3.05 13.41
CA HIS A 207 2.33 -1.67 13.09
C HIS A 207 2.42 -1.45 11.58
N VAL A 208 3.26 -2.25 10.92
CA VAL A 208 3.42 -2.25 9.47
C VAL A 208 2.09 -2.60 8.80
N SER A 209 1.40 -3.64 9.27
CA SER A 209 0.12 -4.07 8.71
C SER A 209 -0.94 -2.98 8.77
N ALA A 210 -1.01 -2.19 9.85
CA ALA A 210 -1.97 -1.11 9.97
C ALA A 210 -1.67 0.01 8.96
N THR A 211 -0.40 0.39 8.80
CA THR A 211 0.03 1.39 7.81
C THR A 211 -0.20 0.92 6.37
N VAL A 212 0.07 -0.35 6.07
CA VAL A 212 -0.27 -0.93 4.76
C VAL A 212 -1.78 -0.90 4.54
N GLY A 213 -2.59 -1.18 5.56
CA GLY A 213 -4.05 -1.10 5.49
C GLY A 213 -4.55 0.33 5.22
N ARG A 214 -3.87 1.34 5.76
CA ARG A 214 -4.12 2.76 5.47
C ARG A 214 -3.71 3.12 4.04
N PHE A 215 -2.53 2.69 3.60
CA PHE A 215 -2.06 2.84 2.22
C PHE A 215 -3.09 2.28 1.23
N CYS A 216 -3.55 1.04 1.41
CA CYS A 216 -4.54 0.43 0.51
C CYS A 216 -5.83 1.25 0.43
N ARG A 217 -6.28 1.82 1.56
CA ARG A 217 -7.45 2.71 1.58
C ARG A 217 -7.20 4.00 0.81
N MET A 218 -6.05 4.64 0.99
CA MET A 218 -5.70 5.86 0.27
C MET A 218 -5.60 5.60 -1.23
N LEU A 219 -4.98 4.49 -1.61
CA LEU A 219 -4.85 4.06 -3.01
C LEU A 219 -6.23 3.82 -3.65
N TYR A 220 -7.11 3.08 -2.97
CA TYR A 220 -8.48 2.84 -3.42
C TYR A 220 -9.26 4.15 -3.67
N PHE A 221 -9.16 5.12 -2.75
CA PHE A 221 -9.85 6.39 -2.91
C PHE A 221 -9.23 7.27 -4.00
N ALA A 222 -7.90 7.27 -4.16
CA ALA A 222 -7.24 7.96 -5.25
C ALA A 222 -7.75 7.47 -6.61
N GLU A 223 -7.91 6.15 -6.76
CA GLU A 223 -8.49 5.56 -7.97
C GLU A 223 -9.95 5.94 -8.17
N CYS A 224 -10.78 5.91 -7.11
CA CYS A 224 -12.17 6.33 -7.21
C CYS A 224 -12.32 7.80 -7.66
N PHE A 225 -11.50 8.70 -7.13
CA PHE A 225 -11.57 10.13 -7.44
C PHE A 225 -11.20 10.45 -8.89
N ILE A 226 -10.18 9.81 -9.46
CA ILE A 226 -9.76 10.07 -10.85
C ILE A 226 -10.84 9.60 -11.85
N LYS A 227 -11.60 8.55 -11.54
CA LYS A 227 -12.74 8.13 -12.38
C LYS A 227 -13.83 9.20 -12.46
N HIS A 228 -14.14 9.85 -11.34
CA HIS A 228 -15.12 10.94 -11.32
C HIS A 228 -14.62 12.20 -12.06
N LEU A 229 -13.32 12.45 -12.09
CA LEU A 229 -12.73 13.55 -12.88
C LEU A 229 -12.73 13.25 -14.38
N SER A 230 -12.43 12.01 -14.78
CA SER A 230 -12.41 11.60 -16.20
C SER A 230 -13.81 11.45 -16.82
N LEU A 231 -14.84 11.09 -16.04
CA LEU A 231 -16.23 11.07 -16.48
C LEU A 231 -16.86 12.48 -16.64
N ASN A 232 -16.20 13.52 -16.15
CA ASN A 232 -16.65 14.91 -16.24
C ASN A 232 -15.85 15.74 -17.26
N LEU A 233 -14.90 15.14 -17.97
CA LEU A 233 -14.28 15.78 -19.12
C LEU A 233 -15.21 15.59 -20.32
N PRO A 234 -15.67 16.67 -20.99
CA PRO A 234 -16.41 16.52 -22.23
C PRO A 234 -15.57 15.70 -23.22
N PRO A 235 -16.18 14.84 -24.05
CA PRO A 235 -15.43 14.09 -25.05
C PRO A 235 -14.63 15.10 -25.86
N ALA A 236 -13.30 14.92 -25.88
CA ALA A 236 -12.42 15.74 -26.71
C ALA A 236 -12.97 15.68 -28.13
N SER A 237 -13.53 16.80 -28.59
CA SER A 237 -14.00 16.94 -29.95
C SER A 237 -12.81 16.67 -30.86
N LEU A 238 -12.86 15.56 -31.59
CA LEU A 238 -11.97 15.25 -32.69
C LEU A 238 -12.09 16.39 -33.71
N ASN A 239 -11.05 17.23 -33.78
CA ASN A 239 -10.78 18.13 -34.90
C ASN A 239 -9.53 17.61 -35.61
#